data_AF-A0A4D4MQ29-F1
#
_entry.id   AF-A0A4D4MQ29-F1
#
_cell.length_a   1.000
_cell.length_b   1.000
_cell.length_c   1.000
_cell.angle_alpha   90.00
_cell.angle_beta   90.00
_cell.angle_gamma   90.00
#
_symmetry.space_group_name_H-M   'P 1'
#
loop_
_entity.id
_entity.type
_entity.pdbx_description
1 polymer ?
#
loop_
_entity_poly.entity_id
_entity_poly.type
_entity_poly.pdbx_seq_one_letter_code
_entity_poly.pdbx_strand_id
1 'polypeptide(L)'
;MDAFAFVHGSNLYELRPKPGQRHQAAREHGMHALRHFYASVLLDAGENTKALSHYLGHNDPGFTLRVYTHLMPSSDARARKAVDTLYSDTLSTPDGPQTAQED
;
A
#
# COMPACT_ATOMS: atom_id res chain seq x y z
N MET A 1 0.52 -15.06 4.63
CA MET A 1 0.79 -16.25 3.82
C MET A 1 0.30 -15.93 2.43
N ASP A 2 1.23 -15.61 1.54
CA ASP A 2 0.97 -15.23 0.16
C ASP A 2 0.48 -16.42 -0.65
N ALA A 3 -0.64 -16.24 -1.37
CA ALA A 3 -1.27 -17.25 -2.20
C ALA A 3 -0.56 -17.41 -3.55
N PHE A 4 0.77 -17.56 -3.54
CA PHE A 4 1.60 -17.74 -4.73
C PHE A 4 2.18 -19.17 -4.79
N ALA A 5 1.35 -20.19 -4.61
CA ALA A 5 1.64 -21.58 -5.02
C ALA A 5 0.46 -22.51 -4.71
N PHE A 6 -0.37 -22.83 -5.71
CA PHE A 6 -0.96 -24.16 -5.86
C PHE A 6 -1.59 -24.33 -7.26
N VAL A 7 -0.81 -24.84 -8.21
CA VAL A 7 -1.35 -25.48 -9.42
C VAL A 7 -1.01 -26.96 -9.29
N HIS A 8 -1.98 -27.76 -8.87
CA HIS A 8 -1.95 -29.22 -9.01
C HIS A 8 -2.79 -29.63 -10.21
N GLY A 9 -2.14 -30.35 -11.12
CA GLY A 9 -2.66 -31.15 -12.22
C GLY A 9 -4.12 -30.94 -12.62
N SER A 10 -4.35 -30.19 -13.70
CA SER A 10 -5.56 -30.31 -14.52
C SER A 10 -5.18 -30.00 -15.97
N ASN A 11 -5.54 -30.92 -16.85
CA ASN A 11 -5.22 -30.96 -18.28
C ASN A 11 -5.53 -29.62 -19.00
N LEU A 12 -4.50 -28.94 -19.52
CA LEU A 12 -4.57 -27.58 -20.08
C LEU A 12 -5.25 -27.48 -21.46
N TYR A 13 -5.72 -28.59 -22.04
CA TYR A 13 -6.20 -28.60 -23.44
C TYR A 13 -7.71 -28.39 -23.62
N GLU A 14 -8.51 -28.30 -22.56
CA GLU A 14 -9.99 -28.28 -22.66
C GLU A 14 -10.66 -26.96 -22.19
N LEU A 15 -9.86 -25.95 -21.80
CA LEU A 15 -10.34 -24.66 -21.28
C LEU A 15 -10.73 -23.64 -22.35
N ARG A 16 -10.89 -24.04 -23.62
CA ARG A 16 -11.29 -23.12 -24.68
C ARG A 16 -12.81 -22.99 -24.68
N PRO A 17 -13.40 -21.83 -24.32
CA PRO A 17 -14.84 -21.68 -24.37
C PRO A 17 -15.34 -21.87 -25.80
N LYS A 18 -16.51 -22.49 -25.92
CA LYS A 18 -17.17 -22.66 -27.22
C LYS A 18 -17.47 -21.28 -27.82
N PRO A 19 -17.44 -21.12 -29.15
CA PRO A 19 -17.79 -19.86 -29.80
C PRO A 19 -19.14 -19.35 -29.30
N GLY A 20 -19.19 -18.13 -28.75
CA GLY A 20 -20.41 -17.52 -28.20
C GLY A 20 -20.59 -17.67 -26.68
N GLN A 21 -19.79 -18.48 -25.98
CA GLN A 21 -19.77 -18.48 -24.52
C GLN A 21 -18.90 -17.36 -23.96
N ARG A 22 -19.42 -16.63 -22.97
CA ARG A 22 -18.62 -15.72 -22.16
C ARG A 22 -17.58 -16.54 -21.38
N HIS A 23 -16.31 -16.12 -21.45
CA HIS A 23 -15.29 -16.64 -20.55
C HIS A 23 -15.78 -16.47 -19.11
N GLN A 24 -15.73 -17.55 -18.31
CA GLN A 24 -16.05 -17.44 -16.89
C GLN A 24 -15.09 -16.43 -16.25
N ALA A 25 -15.62 -15.57 -15.39
CA ALA A 25 -14.81 -14.59 -14.66
C ALA A 25 -13.89 -15.34 -13.68
N ALA A 26 -12.67 -15.63 -14.11
CA ALA A 26 -11.62 -16.12 -13.22
C ALA A 26 -11.20 -14.97 -12.31
N ARG A 27 -11.68 -14.94 -11.06
CA ARG A 27 -11.28 -13.90 -10.09
C ARG A 27 -9.80 -13.98 -9.74
N GLU A 28 -9.26 -15.19 -9.69
CA GLU A 28 -7.86 -15.47 -9.35
C GLU A 28 -6.85 -15.10 -10.46
N HIS A 29 -7.27 -15.10 -11.73
CA HIS A 29 -6.35 -14.86 -12.87
C HIS A 29 -6.83 -13.78 -13.86
N GLY A 30 -8.04 -13.25 -13.68
CA GLY A 30 -8.62 -12.22 -14.53
C GLY A 30 -8.37 -10.80 -14.01
N MET A 31 -9.26 -9.88 -14.36
CA MET A 31 -9.15 -8.44 -14.04
C MET A 31 -8.96 -8.12 -12.55
N HIS A 32 -9.40 -9.02 -11.66
CA HIS A 32 -9.23 -8.85 -10.23
C HIS A 32 -7.77 -9.05 -9.80
N ALA A 33 -7.03 -9.98 -10.40
CA ALA A 33 -5.59 -10.15 -10.17
C ALA A 33 -4.81 -8.89 -10.60
N LEU A 34 -5.18 -8.26 -11.72
CA LEU A 34 -4.58 -7.00 -12.16
C LEU A 34 -4.84 -5.86 -11.16
N ARG A 35 -6.05 -5.78 -10.62
CA ARG A 35 -6.39 -4.81 -9.56
C ARG A 35 -5.54 -5.04 -8.31
N HIS A 36 -5.33 -6.29 -7.92
CA HIS A 36 -4.45 -6.65 -6.80
C HIS A 36 -2.99 -6.26 -7.08
N PHE A 37 -2.46 -6.62 -8.25
CA PHE A 37 -1.10 -6.27 -8.64
C PHE A 37 -0.85 -4.75 -8.63
N TYR A 38 -1.79 -3.99 -9.21
CA TYR A 38 -1.72 -2.53 -9.20
C TYR A 38 -1.65 -1.97 -7.78
N ALA A 39 -2.55 -2.41 -6.89
CA ALA A 39 -2.54 -1.98 -5.49
C ALA A 39 -1.22 -2.33 -4.76
N SER A 40 -0.67 -3.53 -5.00
CA SER A 40 0.60 -3.95 -4.39
C SER A 40 1.76 -3.04 -4.78
N VAL A 41 1.92 -2.73 -6.07
CA VAL A 41 3.03 -1.89 -6.55
C VAL A 41 2.95 -0.47 -5.98
N LEU A 42 1.75 0.13 -5.92
CA LEU A 42 1.61 1.49 -5.38
C LEU A 42 1.88 1.56 -3.87
N LEU A 43 1.43 0.56 -3.10
CA LEU A 43 1.66 0.56 -1.65
C LEU A 43 3.13 0.27 -1.30
N ASP A 44 3.80 -0.59 -2.07
CA ASP A 44 5.23 -0.83 -1.91
C ASP A 44 6.06 0.45 -2.18
N ALA A 45 5.65 1.23 -3.18
CA ALA A 45 6.22 2.56 -3.45
C ALA A 45 5.91 3.61 -2.36
N GLY A 46 5.05 3.30 -1.39
CA GLY A 46 4.69 4.19 -0.29
C GLY A 46 3.55 5.16 -0.60
N GLU A 47 2.72 4.88 -1.61
CA GLU A 47 1.56 5.71 -1.96
C GLU A 47 0.54 5.78 -0.82
N ASN A 48 -0.20 6.88 -0.76
CA ASN A 48 -1.27 7.07 0.22
C ASN A 48 -2.48 6.16 -0.07
N THR A 49 -2.93 5.41 0.94
CA THR A 49 -4.13 4.55 0.88
C THR A 49 -5.39 5.30 0.40
N LYS A 50 -5.55 6.58 0.75
CA LYS A 50 -6.67 7.40 0.27
C LYS A 50 -6.61 7.65 -1.23
N ALA A 51 -5.41 7.94 -1.76
CA ALA A 51 -5.20 8.14 -3.19
C ALA A 51 -5.42 6.83 -3.96
N LEU A 52 -4.87 5.72 -3.44
CA LEU A 52 -5.13 4.39 -3.99
C LEU A 52 -6.64 4.06 -4.01
N SER A 53 -7.36 4.37 -2.94
CA SER A 53 -8.82 4.19 -2.88
C SER A 53 -9.54 4.93 -4.02
N HIS A 54 -9.11 6.16 -4.31
CA HIS A 54 -9.67 6.95 -5.40
C HIS A 54 -9.37 6.34 -6.77
N TYR A 55 -8.12 5.90 -7.02
CA TYR A 55 -7.75 5.23 -8.28
C TYR A 55 -8.53 3.95 -8.53
N LEU A 56 -8.82 3.21 -7.46
CA LEU A 56 -9.60 1.99 -7.51
C LEU A 56 -11.12 2.25 -7.60
N GLY A 57 -11.56 3.49 -7.44
CA GLY A 57 -12.99 3.86 -7.42
C GLY A 57 -13.71 3.39 -6.16
N HIS A 58 -12.99 3.17 -5.05
CA HIS A 58 -13.58 2.81 -3.78
C HIS A 58 -14.10 4.08 -3.08
N ASN A 59 -15.40 4.10 -2.80
CA ASN A 59 -16.07 5.20 -2.12
C ASN A 59 -15.64 5.31 -0.64
N ASP A 60 -15.35 4.17 0.00
CA ASP A 60 -14.82 4.09 1.36
C ASP A 60 -13.32 3.73 1.35
N PRO A 61 -12.42 4.66 1.74
CA PRO A 61 -11.00 4.37 1.94
C PRO A 61 -10.74 3.29 3.00
N GLY A 62 -11.63 3.13 3.98
CA GLY A 62 -11.55 2.07 4.98
C GLY A 62 -11.65 0.68 4.36
N PHE A 63 -12.40 0.52 3.26
CA PHE A 63 -12.44 -0.73 2.51
C PHE A 63 -11.07 -1.05 1.89
N THR A 64 -10.45 -0.07 1.23
CA THR A 64 -9.10 -0.21 0.65
C THR A 64 -8.08 -0.58 1.71
N LEU A 65 -8.13 0.09 2.87
CA LEU A 65 -7.23 -0.18 3.98
C LEU A 65 -7.38 -1.62 4.48
N ARG A 66 -8.61 -2.08 4.76
CA ARG A 66 -8.86 -3.45 5.23
C ARG A 66 -8.36 -4.51 4.25
N VAL A 67 -8.49 -4.28 2.95
CA VAL A 67 -8.09 -5.24 1.91
C VAL A 67 -6.58 -5.28 1.74
N TYR A 68 -5.89 -4.13 1.77
CA TYR A 68 -4.50 -4.03 1.32
C TYR A 68 -3.48 -3.68 2.42
N THR A 69 -3.90 -3.50 3.68
CA THR A 69 -2.99 -3.14 4.79
C THR A 69 -1.81 -4.08 4.97
N HIS A 70 -1.94 -5.35 4.58
CA HIS A 70 -0.90 -6.37 4.70
C HIS A 70 0.27 -6.18 3.72
N LEU A 71 0.08 -5.32 2.71
CA LEU A 71 1.10 -4.98 1.71
C LEU A 71 1.90 -3.74 2.11
N MET A 72 1.46 -3.01 3.14
CA MET A 72 2.09 -1.75 3.53
C MET A 72 3.41 -2.03 4.26
N PRO A 73 4.54 -1.47 3.79
CA PRO A 73 5.80 -1.61 4.51
C PRO A 73 5.74 -0.90 5.87
N SER A 74 6.42 -1.45 6.88
CA SER A 74 6.49 -0.80 8.20
C SER A 74 6.99 0.63 8.06
N SER A 75 6.29 1.55 8.73
CA SER A 75 6.63 2.96 8.78
C SER A 75 7.40 3.36 10.04
N ASP A 76 7.72 2.42 10.94
CA ASP A 76 8.20 2.74 12.29
C ASP A 76 9.47 3.60 12.27
N ALA A 77 10.47 3.21 11.48
CA ALA A 77 11.71 3.95 11.35
C ALA A 77 11.52 5.33 10.70
N ARG A 78 10.65 5.42 9.68
CA ARG A 78 10.34 6.69 9.01
C ARG A 78 9.59 7.64 9.96
N ALA A 79 8.65 7.12 10.73
CA ALA A 79 7.89 7.88 11.72
C ALA A 79 8.79 8.42 12.82
N ARG A 80 9.67 7.57 13.39
CA ARG A 80 10.66 8.01 14.38
C ARG A 80 11.56 9.12 13.84
N LYS A 81 12.16 8.90 12.66
CA LYS A 81 13.02 9.89 12.01
C LYS A 81 12.30 11.23 11.79
N ALA A 82 11.05 11.20 11.33
CA ALA A 82 10.28 12.42 11.09
C ALA A 82 10.06 13.22 12.38
N VAL A 83 9.75 12.54 13.49
CA VAL A 83 9.59 13.18 14.81
C VAL A 83 10.94 13.71 15.32
N ASP A 84 12.02 12.93 15.23
CA ASP A 84 13.35 13.33 15.68
C ASP A 84 13.84 14.58 14.94
N THR A 85 13.63 14.66 13.62
CA THR A 85 13.97 15.84 12.82
C THR A 85 13.23 17.09 13.30
N LEU A 86 11.92 16.99 13.56
CA LEU A 86 11.13 18.14 14.04
C LEU A 86 11.67 18.68 15.37
N TYR A 87 12.03 17.82 16.31
CA TYR A 87 12.57 18.27 17.59
C TYR A 87 14.03 18.75 17.50
N SER A 88 14.86 18.16 16.65
CA SER A 88 16.25 18.58 16.47
C SER A 88 16.37 20.01 15.94
N ASP A 89 15.47 20.41 15.04
CA ASP A 89 15.42 21.77 14.52
C ASP A 89 15.02 22.78 15.62
N THR A 90 14.07 22.42 16.50
CA THR A 90 13.64 23.31 17.60
C THR A 90 14.68 23.48 18.70
N LEU A 91 15.51 22.48 18.97
CA LEU A 91 16.57 22.56 20.00
C LEU A 91 17.82 23.32 19.52
N SER A 92 17.93 23.58 18.22
CA SER A 92 19.05 24.31 17.62
C SER A 92 18.87 25.83 17.62
N THR A 93 17.69 26.34 17.95
CA THR A 93 17.47 27.76 18.24
C THR A 93 17.73 28.00 19.72
N PRO A 94 18.82 28.71 20.09
CA PRO A 94 19.07 29.05 21.48
C PRO A 94 18.14 30.23 21.86
N ASP A 95 16.87 29.94 22.14
CA ASP A 95 15.94 30.89 22.78
C ASP A 95 16.20 30.97 24.30
N GLY A 96 17.47 30.87 24.71
CA GLY A 96 17.89 31.10 26.07
C GLY A 96 17.87 32.61 26.35
N PRO A 97 17.24 33.09 27.45
CA PRO A 97 17.28 34.50 27.77
C PRO A 97 18.74 34.92 27.99
N GLN A 98 19.25 35.82 27.16
CA GLN A 98 20.49 36.55 27.41
C GLN A 98 20.24 37.53 28.56
N THR A 99 20.12 37.02 29.78
CA THR A 99 19.98 37.86 30.97
C THR A 99 21.17 37.67 31.89
N ALA A 100 21.85 38.80 32.09
CA ALA A 100 22.78 39.13 33.16
C ALA A 100 24.20 38.53 33.08
N GLN A 101 25.04 39.13 32.24
CA GLN A 101 26.38 39.52 32.70
C GLN A 101 26.50 41.04 32.50
N GLU A 102 26.13 41.80 33.53
CA GLU A 102 26.55 43.19 33.70
C GLU A 102 27.48 43.23 34.92
N ASP A 103 28.68 43.77 34.67
CA ASP A 103 29.75 44.33 35.53
C ASP A 103 30.20 43.61 36.82
#